data_AF-A0A7X7R0K8-F1
#
_entry.id   AF-A0A7X7R0K8-F1
#
_cell.length_a   1.000
_cell.length_b   1.000
_cell.length_c   1.000
_cell.angle_alpha   90.00
_cell.angle_beta   90.00
_cell.angle_gamma   90.00
#
_symmetry.space_group_name_H-M   'P 1'
#
loop_
_entity.id
_entity.type
_entity.pdbx_description
1 polymer ?
#
loop_
_entity_poly.entity_id
_entity_poly.type
_entity_poly.pdbx_seq_one_letter_code
_entity_poly.pdbx_strand_id
1 'polypeptide(L)'
;MQSILKNSKLLAFCLFVFLVSNLQAQSLFEKLGGVKTDFIIISDSTELNIISQGIIKNSFYESDYSTSINQSYGYGYGVECYYLEFITDVKIKPIIRRTFLINFEVYNIQCFDESGNCILKESVMGHTCKKTSNENPVQPNSHTAANARIVKKTSIDNTLYSYSINLHSIPMIILDKTKKIVIN
;
A
#
# COMPACT_ATOMS: atom_id res chain seq x y z
N MET A 1 25.36 -35.22 -43.50
CA MET A 1 24.91 -33.81 -43.53
C MET A 1 23.46 -33.63 -43.04
N GLN A 2 22.51 -34.51 -43.42
CA GLN A 2 21.10 -34.43 -42.95
C GLN A 2 20.90 -34.68 -41.43
N SER A 3 21.74 -35.49 -40.77
CA SER A 3 21.65 -35.72 -39.31
C SER A 3 22.03 -34.49 -38.48
N ILE A 4 23.06 -33.75 -38.91
CA ILE A 4 23.49 -32.49 -38.29
C ILE A 4 22.39 -31.42 -38.41
N LEU A 5 21.72 -31.35 -39.57
CA LEU A 5 20.59 -30.43 -39.79
C LEU A 5 19.32 -30.80 -38.97
N LYS A 6 19.09 -32.08 -38.66
CA LYS A 6 18.00 -32.51 -37.76
C LYS A 6 18.30 -32.12 -36.31
N ASN A 7 19.55 -32.30 -35.88
CA ASN A 7 20.00 -31.98 -34.54
C ASN A 7 19.99 -30.47 -34.27
N SER A 8 20.29 -29.63 -35.28
CA SER A 8 20.23 -28.17 -35.12
C SER A 8 18.80 -27.64 -34.95
N LYS A 9 17.80 -28.23 -35.64
CA LYS A 9 16.38 -27.88 -35.46
C LYS A 9 15.86 -28.26 -34.07
N LEU A 10 16.26 -29.44 -33.57
CA LEU A 10 15.90 -29.88 -32.22
C LEU A 10 16.51 -28.96 -31.15
N LEU A 11 17.78 -28.58 -31.32
CA LEU A 11 18.47 -27.63 -30.42
C LEU A 11 17.75 -26.28 -30.39
N ALA A 12 17.40 -25.73 -31.55
CA ALA A 12 16.69 -24.46 -31.66
C ALA A 12 15.31 -24.52 -30.97
N PHE A 13 14.60 -25.64 -31.10
CA PHE A 13 13.32 -25.86 -30.41
C PHE A 13 13.50 -25.92 -28.88
N CYS A 14 14.51 -26.64 -28.38
CA CYS A 14 14.80 -26.69 -26.94
C CYS A 14 15.18 -25.30 -26.39
N LEU A 15 15.97 -24.52 -27.12
CA LEU A 15 16.29 -23.13 -26.78
C LEU A 15 15.05 -22.24 -26.74
N PHE A 16 14.16 -22.39 -27.73
CA PHE A 16 12.91 -21.64 -27.77
C PHE A 16 12.00 -21.99 -26.57
N VAL A 17 11.82 -23.27 -26.25
CA VAL A 17 11.02 -23.70 -25.09
C VAL A 17 11.64 -23.19 -23.78
N PHE A 18 12.97 -23.22 -23.66
CA PHE A 18 13.67 -22.68 -22.50
C PHE A 18 13.48 -21.16 -22.36
N LEU A 19 13.56 -20.40 -23.45
CA LEU A 19 13.32 -18.95 -23.44
C LEU A 19 11.86 -18.62 -23.08
N VAL A 20 10.89 -19.36 -23.63
CA VAL A 20 9.46 -19.15 -23.33
C VAL A 20 9.11 -19.53 -21.89
N SER A 21 9.79 -20.53 -21.31
CA SER A 21 9.56 -20.94 -19.91
C SER A 21 10.00 -19.90 -18.88
N ASN A 22 10.82 -18.92 -19.28
CA ASN A 22 11.24 -17.82 -18.41
C ASN A 22 10.39 -16.55 -18.55
N LEU A 23 9.32 -16.55 -19.37
CA LEU A 23 8.31 -15.49 -19.31
C LEU A 23 7.52 -15.64 -18.01
N GLN A 24 8.02 -15.05 -16.93
CA GLN A 24 7.24 -14.92 -15.72
C GLN A 24 5.98 -14.11 -16.02
N ALA A 25 4.82 -14.70 -15.75
CA ALA A 25 3.56 -14.00 -15.88
C ALA A 25 3.57 -12.82 -14.91
N GLN A 26 3.43 -11.61 -15.45
CA GLN A 26 3.31 -10.39 -14.68
C GLN A 26 2.19 -10.58 -13.63
N SER A 27 2.49 -10.24 -12.38
CA SER A 27 1.52 -10.33 -11.28
C SER A 27 0.33 -9.40 -11.53
N LEU A 28 -0.82 -9.68 -10.91
CA LEU A 28 -1.98 -8.80 -11.02
C LEU A 28 -1.63 -7.36 -10.57
N PHE A 29 -0.85 -7.24 -9.50
CA PHE A 29 -0.35 -5.96 -8.99
C PHE A 29 0.41 -5.18 -10.07
N GLU A 30 1.39 -5.81 -10.73
CA GLU A 30 2.15 -5.18 -11.80
C GLU A 30 1.29 -4.89 -13.04
N LYS A 31 0.32 -5.76 -13.39
CA LYS A 31 -0.64 -5.52 -14.48
C LYS A 31 -1.51 -4.29 -14.25
N LEU A 32 -1.79 -3.96 -12.99
CA LEU A 32 -2.54 -2.77 -12.59
C LEU A 32 -1.63 -1.53 -12.46
N GLY A 33 -0.37 -1.61 -12.91
CA GLY A 33 0.58 -0.50 -12.84
C GLY A 33 1.26 -0.35 -11.48
N GLY A 34 1.20 -1.38 -10.63
CA GLY A 34 1.93 -1.43 -9.37
C GLY A 34 3.44 -1.56 -9.58
N VAL A 35 4.21 -0.84 -8.77
CA VAL A 35 5.68 -0.87 -8.72
C VAL A 35 6.11 -1.60 -7.46
N LYS A 36 6.86 -2.69 -7.60
CA LYS A 36 7.39 -3.42 -6.44
C LYS A 36 8.45 -2.58 -5.72
N THR A 37 8.46 -2.66 -4.39
CA THR A 37 9.43 -1.97 -3.54
C THR A 37 10.17 -2.97 -2.66
N ASP A 38 11.28 -2.54 -2.06
CA ASP A 38 12.10 -3.34 -1.16
C ASP A 38 12.46 -2.54 0.12
N PHE A 39 11.57 -1.63 0.54
CA PHE A 39 11.79 -0.84 1.75
C PHE A 39 11.90 -1.72 2.98
N ILE A 40 12.83 -1.36 3.86
CA ILE A 40 12.93 -1.90 5.22
C ILE A 40 11.90 -1.18 6.07
N ILE A 41 10.88 -1.88 6.56
CA ILE A 41 9.83 -1.29 7.39
C ILE A 41 10.08 -1.64 8.86
N ILE A 42 10.13 -0.63 9.71
CA ILE A 42 10.35 -0.78 11.17
C ILE A 42 9.13 -0.25 11.92
N SER A 43 8.67 -0.99 12.92
CA SER A 43 7.67 -0.57 13.90
C SER A 43 8.14 -0.93 15.30
N ASP A 44 7.92 -0.07 16.29
CA ASP A 44 8.32 -0.30 17.69
C ASP A 44 9.81 -0.73 17.85
N SER A 45 10.71 -0.17 17.02
CA SER A 45 12.14 -0.52 16.94
C SER A 45 12.45 -1.93 16.42
N THR A 46 11.47 -2.63 15.86
CA THR A 46 11.62 -3.96 15.25
C THR A 46 11.41 -3.92 13.74
N GLU A 47 12.31 -4.55 13.00
CA GLU A 47 12.13 -4.76 11.56
C GLU A 47 10.98 -5.75 11.32
N LEU A 48 10.04 -5.36 10.48
CA LEU A 48 8.87 -6.17 10.16
C LEU A 48 9.23 -7.21 9.10
N ASN A 49 8.72 -8.42 9.28
CA ASN A 49 8.74 -9.43 8.23
C ASN A 49 7.71 -9.05 7.15
N ILE A 50 8.20 -8.53 6.02
CA ILE A 50 7.37 -8.10 4.89
C ILE A 50 7.24 -9.23 3.87
N ILE A 51 6.02 -9.72 3.69
CA ILE A 51 5.70 -10.82 2.78
C ILE A 51 5.59 -10.32 1.34
N SER A 52 5.02 -9.12 1.16
CA SER A 52 4.84 -8.46 -0.12
C SER A 52 4.73 -6.97 0.11
N GLN A 53 5.29 -6.17 -0.80
CA GLN A 53 5.12 -4.72 -0.78
C GLN A 53 5.19 -4.12 -2.19
N GLY A 54 4.57 -2.95 -2.34
CA GLY A 54 4.71 -2.14 -3.53
C GLY A 54 3.87 -0.87 -3.48
N ILE A 55 4.08 0.01 -4.44
CA ILE A 55 3.32 1.22 -4.64
C ILE A 55 2.35 1.02 -5.79
N ILE A 56 1.07 1.33 -5.59
CA ILE A 56 0.05 1.26 -6.64
C ILE A 56 -0.75 2.55 -6.72
N LYS A 57 -1.11 2.94 -7.94
CA LYS A 57 -2.02 4.05 -8.20
C LYS A 57 -3.45 3.58 -7.96
N ASN A 58 -4.21 4.34 -7.18
CA ASN A 58 -5.61 4.07 -6.89
C ASN A 58 -6.40 5.39 -6.82
N SER A 59 -7.72 5.32 -6.97
CA SER A 59 -8.60 6.48 -6.81
C SER A 59 -9.08 6.59 -5.37
N PHE A 60 -9.07 7.81 -4.83
CA PHE A 60 -9.82 8.18 -3.64
C PHE A 60 -10.93 9.16 -4.03
N TYR A 61 -12.07 9.05 -3.35
CA TYR A 61 -13.19 9.97 -3.52
C TYR A 61 -13.12 11.01 -2.43
N GLU A 62 -12.90 12.26 -2.82
CA GLU A 62 -13.10 13.39 -1.94
C GLU A 62 -14.49 13.97 -2.22
N SER A 63 -15.36 13.94 -1.22
CA SER A 63 -16.68 14.54 -1.29
C SER A 63 -16.85 15.51 -0.15
N ASP A 64 -17.36 16.70 -0.43
CA ASP A 64 -17.75 17.65 0.60
C ASP A 64 -19.26 17.87 0.52
N TYR A 65 -19.90 17.95 1.68
CA TYR A 65 -21.33 18.09 1.78
C TYR A 65 -21.65 19.11 2.87
N SER A 66 -22.29 20.21 2.47
CA SER A 66 -22.82 21.17 3.42
C SER A 66 -24.33 20.98 3.51
N THR A 67 -24.81 20.67 4.72
CA THR A 67 -26.24 20.56 5.00
C THR A 67 -26.67 21.75 5.87
N SER A 68 -27.66 22.49 5.38
CA SER A 68 -28.40 23.47 6.16
C SER A 68 -29.88 23.06 6.20
N ILE A 69 -30.64 23.62 7.13
CA ILE A 69 -32.05 23.24 7.39
C ILE A 69 -32.92 23.30 6.13
N ASN A 70 -32.55 24.14 5.15
CA ASN A 70 -33.35 24.38 3.93
C ASN A 70 -32.61 24.12 2.62
N GLN A 71 -31.32 23.78 2.64
CA GLN A 71 -30.53 23.54 1.42
C GLN A 71 -29.41 22.53 1.69
N SER A 72 -29.25 21.60 0.74
CA SER A 72 -28.14 20.66 0.70
C SER A 72 -27.44 20.81 -0.65
N TYR A 73 -26.14 21.08 -0.61
CA TYR A 73 -25.29 21.04 -1.80
C TYR A 73 -24.04 20.23 -1.48
N GLY A 74 -23.56 19.50 -2.48
CA GLY A 74 -22.36 18.71 -2.36
C GLY A 74 -21.67 18.55 -3.70
N TYR A 75 -20.37 18.31 -3.64
CA TYR A 75 -19.53 18.02 -4.80
C TYR A 75 -18.65 16.81 -4.48
N GLY A 76 -18.30 16.05 -5.52
CA GLY A 76 -17.43 14.88 -5.41
C GLY A 76 -16.39 14.87 -6.53
N TYR A 77 -15.13 14.72 -6.17
CA TYR A 77 -14.02 14.58 -7.10
C TYR A 77 -13.35 13.22 -6.92
N GLY A 78 -13.06 12.56 -8.04
CA GLY A 78 -12.15 11.42 -8.06
C GLY A 78 -10.72 11.94 -8.13
N VAL A 79 -9.93 11.70 -7.08
CA VAL A 79 -8.53 12.10 -7.02
C VAL A 79 -7.67 10.84 -7.18
N GLU A 80 -6.66 10.94 -8.04
CA GLU A 80 -5.67 9.89 -8.21
C GLU A 80 -4.62 10.00 -7.10
N CYS A 81 -4.41 8.92 -6.35
CA CYS A 81 -3.46 8.85 -5.25
C CYS A 81 -2.59 7.60 -5.39
N TYR A 82 -1.37 7.67 -4.86
CA TYR A 82 -0.50 6.51 -4.75
C TYR A 82 -0.58 5.93 -3.35
N TYR A 83 -0.59 4.60 -3.25
CA TYR A 83 -0.64 3.89 -1.98
C TYR A 83 0.57 2.98 -1.85
N LEU A 84 1.25 3.04 -0.71
CA LEU A 84 2.19 2.02 -0.30
C LEU A 84 1.38 0.88 0.33
N GLU A 85 1.37 -0.27 -0.32
CA GLU A 85 0.71 -1.46 0.16
C GLU A 85 1.73 -2.50 0.60
N PHE A 86 1.55 -3.07 1.77
CA PHE A 86 2.40 -4.15 2.25
C PHE A 86 1.66 -5.13 3.16
N ILE A 87 2.19 -6.34 3.27
CA ILE A 87 1.66 -7.41 4.10
C ILE A 87 2.73 -7.86 5.09
N THR A 88 2.35 -7.98 6.36
CA THR A 88 3.21 -8.47 7.44
C THR A 88 2.43 -9.37 8.40
N ASP A 89 3.14 -10.17 9.17
CA ASP A 89 2.63 -11.01 10.27
C ASP A 89 2.53 -10.26 11.61
N VAL A 90 3.13 -9.07 11.72
CA VAL A 90 3.11 -8.25 12.93
C VAL A 90 2.08 -7.13 12.82
N LYS A 91 1.27 -6.95 13.88
CA LYS A 91 0.34 -5.82 13.96
C LYS A 91 1.07 -4.55 14.39
N ILE A 92 1.12 -3.56 13.50
CA ILE A 92 1.54 -2.18 13.81
C ILE A 92 0.48 -1.53 14.70
N LYS A 93 0.91 -1.00 15.86
CA LYS A 93 0.05 -0.28 16.79
C LYS A 93 -0.06 1.19 16.37
N PRO A 94 -1.27 1.75 16.21
CA PRO A 94 -1.42 3.17 15.96
C PRO A 94 -1.24 4.00 17.24
N ILE A 95 -0.88 5.26 17.05
CA ILE A 95 -1.00 6.30 18.08
C ILE A 95 -2.45 6.76 18.13
N ILE A 96 -3.08 6.68 19.31
CA ILE A 96 -4.43 7.20 19.51
C ILE A 96 -4.34 8.68 19.86
N ARG A 97 -4.87 9.55 19.00
CA ARG A 97 -5.05 10.97 19.30
C ARG A 97 -6.51 11.25 19.64
N ARG A 98 -6.71 12.13 20.62
CA ARG A 98 -8.03 12.52 21.10
C ARG A 98 -8.30 13.99 20.75
N THR A 99 -9.37 14.21 20.01
CA THR A 99 -10.03 15.53 19.91
C THR A 99 -11.20 15.55 20.89
N PHE A 100 -11.80 16.73 21.11
CA PHE A 100 -12.87 16.98 22.07
C PHE A 100 -14.02 15.94 22.02
N LEU A 101 -14.34 15.40 20.84
CA LEU A 101 -15.46 14.48 20.63
C LEU A 101 -15.08 13.09 20.10
N ILE A 102 -13.86 12.89 19.58
CA ILE A 102 -13.49 11.65 18.86
C ILE A 102 -12.03 11.26 19.13
N ASN A 103 -11.81 9.94 19.21
CA ASN A 103 -10.48 9.35 19.13
C ASN A 103 -10.23 8.93 17.68
N PHE A 104 -9.02 9.19 17.18
CA PHE A 104 -8.58 8.73 15.88
C PHE A 104 -7.19 8.10 15.96
N GLU A 105 -6.99 7.09 15.13
CA GLU A 105 -5.72 6.39 14.99
C GLU A 105 -4.82 7.19 14.04
N VAL A 106 -3.55 7.34 14.38
CA VAL A 106 -2.54 8.05 13.58
C VAL A 106 -1.29 7.18 13.52
N TYR A 107 -0.64 7.16 12.37
CA TYR A 107 0.67 6.58 12.16
C TYR A 107 1.65 7.68 11.78
N ASN A 108 2.74 7.80 12.53
CA ASN A 108 3.85 8.65 12.18
C ASN A 108 4.77 7.87 11.25
N ILE A 109 5.01 8.42 10.06
CA ILE A 109 5.88 7.84 9.04
C ILE A 109 7.15 8.67 8.98
N GLN A 110 8.30 7.98 9.01
CA GLN A 110 9.60 8.60 8.78
C GLN A 110 10.35 7.83 7.71
N CYS A 111 10.80 8.53 6.66
CA CYS A 111 11.61 7.94 5.60
C CYS A 111 13.07 8.26 5.84
N PHE A 112 13.93 7.26 5.60
CA PHE A 112 15.37 7.36 5.73
C PHE A 112 16.04 6.91 4.45
N ASP A 113 17.10 7.62 4.05
CA ASP A 113 17.96 7.23 2.95
C ASP A 113 18.90 6.07 3.32
N GLU A 114 19.69 5.61 2.35
CA GLU A 114 20.69 4.56 2.54
C GLU A 114 21.81 4.94 3.52
N SER A 115 22.11 6.24 3.66
CA SER A 115 23.07 6.76 4.63
C SER A 115 22.50 6.86 6.06
N GLY A 116 21.20 6.61 6.23
CA GLY A 116 20.51 6.68 7.51
C GLY A 116 20.02 8.08 7.87
N ASN A 117 20.05 9.06 6.95
CA ASN A 117 19.50 10.38 7.18
C ASN A 117 17.97 10.35 7.08
N CYS A 118 17.28 11.03 7.98
CA CYS A 118 15.85 11.20 7.89
C CYS A 118 15.52 12.26 6.83
N ILE A 119 14.84 11.85 5.76
CA ILE A 119 14.49 12.70 4.61
C ILE A 119 13.02 13.12 4.59
N LEU A 120 12.18 12.53 5.44
CA LEU A 120 10.77 12.89 5.59
C LEU A 120 10.25 12.50 6.97
N LYS A 121 9.36 13.32 7.53
CA LYS A 121 8.49 12.98 8.66
C LYS A 121 7.08 13.44 8.35
N GLU A 122 6.12 12.53 8.43
CA GLU A 122 4.71 12.81 8.13
C GLU A 122 3.79 12.08 9.11
N SER A 123 2.57 12.58 9.31
CA SER A 123 1.54 11.89 10.09
C SER A 123 0.38 11.51 9.19
N VAL A 124 0.07 10.21 9.10
CA VAL A 124 -1.07 9.72 8.32
C VAL A 124 -2.18 9.22 9.25
N MET A 125 -3.44 9.45 8.91
CA MET A 125 -4.56 8.90 9.67
C MET A 125 -4.73 7.40 9.40
N GLY A 126 -4.96 6.65 10.47
CA GLY A 126 -5.39 5.25 10.40
C GLY A 126 -6.89 5.17 10.17
N HIS A 127 -7.30 4.38 9.18
CA HIS A 127 -8.66 3.87 9.07
C HIS A 127 -8.66 2.36 9.34
N THR A 128 -8.96 2.00 10.59
CA THR A 128 -9.52 0.67 10.84
C THR A 128 -10.95 0.65 10.30
N CYS A 129 -11.19 -0.07 9.20
CA CYS A 129 -12.55 -0.48 8.87
C CYS A 129 -13.04 -1.40 9.99
N LYS A 130 -13.69 -0.85 11.02
CA LYS A 130 -14.56 -1.65 11.88
C LYS A 130 -15.63 -2.22 10.95
N LYS A 131 -15.68 -3.55 10.80
CA LYS A 131 -16.94 -4.20 10.39
C LYS A 131 -17.93 -3.90 11.52
N THR A 132 -18.73 -2.85 11.37
CA THR A 132 -19.96 -2.72 12.15
C THR A 132 -20.87 -3.84 11.68
N SER A 133 -21.04 -4.86 12.51
CA SER A 133 -22.24 -5.68 12.45
C SER A 133 -23.44 -4.74 12.68
N ASN A 134 -24.22 -4.53 11.63
CA ASN A 134 -25.59 -4.02 11.64
C ASN A 134 -25.87 -2.55 12.02
N GLU A 135 -24.98 -1.61 11.73
CA GLU A 135 -25.36 -0.19 11.72
C GLU A 135 -24.84 0.50 10.47
N ASN A 136 -25.70 1.32 9.86
CA ASN A 136 -25.45 2.06 8.63
C ASN A 136 -24.04 2.68 8.65
N PRO A 137 -23.28 2.58 7.55
CA PRO A 137 -21.91 3.09 7.52
C PRO A 137 -21.93 4.59 7.84
N VAL A 138 -21.43 4.95 9.02
CA VAL A 138 -21.10 6.33 9.33
C VAL A 138 -20.00 6.72 8.36
N GLN A 139 -20.37 7.53 7.36
CA GLN A 139 -19.41 8.06 6.40
C GLN A 139 -18.42 8.96 7.16
N PRO A 140 -17.11 8.78 6.95
CA PRO A 140 -16.12 9.66 7.56
C PRO A 140 -16.34 11.07 7.05
N ASN A 141 -16.44 12.03 7.97
CA ASN A 141 -16.46 13.44 7.62
C ASN A 141 -15.23 13.78 6.76
N SER A 142 -15.50 14.50 5.68
CA SER A 142 -14.57 15.06 4.72
C SER A 142 -13.44 15.84 5.41
N HIS A 143 -12.25 15.82 4.80
CA HIS A 143 -11.03 16.61 5.10
C HIS A 143 -9.75 15.87 5.58
N THR A 144 -9.62 14.54 5.47
CA THR A 144 -8.29 13.94 5.69
C THR A 144 -7.88 12.92 4.63
N ALA A 145 -7.10 13.41 3.66
CA ALA A 145 -6.46 12.65 2.61
C ALA A 145 -5.08 12.12 3.08
N ALA A 146 -5.08 11.18 4.01
CA ALA A 146 -3.90 10.36 4.34
C ALA A 146 -4.36 9.12 5.11
N ASN A 147 -4.69 8.03 4.39
CA ASN A 147 -5.40 6.90 4.97
C ASN A 147 -4.54 5.64 4.98
N ALA A 148 -4.35 5.04 6.16
CA ALA A 148 -3.83 3.69 6.34
C ALA A 148 -5.02 2.71 6.51
N ARG A 149 -5.29 1.85 5.52
CA ARG A 149 -6.33 0.81 5.62
C ARG A 149 -5.74 -0.50 6.08
N ILE A 150 -6.31 -1.11 7.12
CA ILE A 150 -5.89 -2.43 7.63
C ILE A 150 -6.92 -3.49 7.25
N VAL A 151 -6.48 -4.51 6.52
CA VAL A 151 -7.27 -5.72 6.27
C VAL A 151 -6.62 -6.90 6.98
N LYS A 152 -7.33 -7.48 7.94
CA LYS A 152 -6.91 -8.68 8.67
C LYS A 152 -7.34 -9.94 7.90
N LYS A 153 -6.40 -10.82 7.59
CA LYS A 153 -6.69 -12.17 7.10
C LYS A 153 -6.10 -13.18 8.08
N THR A 154 -6.97 -13.96 8.72
CA THR A 154 -6.56 -15.04 9.63
C THR A 154 -6.55 -16.36 8.86
N SER A 155 -5.40 -17.04 8.80
CA SER A 155 -5.34 -18.48 8.53
C SER A 155 -5.25 -19.22 9.87
N ILE A 156 -5.53 -20.53 9.88
CA ILE A 156 -5.58 -21.37 11.09
C ILE A 156 -4.29 -21.27 11.93
N ASP A 157 -3.13 -21.00 11.29
CA ASP A 157 -1.82 -20.97 11.97
C ASP A 157 -1.09 -19.62 11.95
N ASN A 158 -1.56 -18.61 11.20
CA ASN A 158 -0.90 -17.29 11.17
C ASN A 158 -1.88 -16.17 10.78
N THR A 159 -1.83 -15.05 11.51
CA THR A 159 -2.59 -13.84 11.20
C THR A 159 -1.72 -12.93 10.33
N LEU A 160 -2.23 -12.57 9.15
CA LEU A 160 -1.60 -11.58 8.28
C LEU A 160 -2.37 -10.26 8.34
N TYR A 161 -1.60 -9.17 8.34
CA TYR A 161 -2.08 -7.80 8.32
C TYR A 161 -1.65 -7.16 7.00
N SER A 162 -2.64 -6.72 6.22
CA SER A 162 -2.41 -5.91 5.03
C SER A 162 -2.60 -4.45 5.40
N TYR A 163 -1.62 -3.63 5.02
CA TYR A 163 -1.62 -2.18 5.19
C TYR A 163 -1.65 -1.52 3.81
N SER A 164 -2.38 -0.42 3.68
CA SER A 164 -2.41 0.42 2.47
C SER A 164 -2.37 1.88 2.92
N ILE A 165 -1.22 2.54 2.74
CA ILE A 165 -0.92 3.89 3.23
C ILE A 165 -0.96 4.87 2.06
N ASN A 166 -1.83 5.87 2.14
CA ASN A 166 -1.90 6.95 1.16
C ASN A 166 -0.62 7.82 1.20
N LEU A 167 -0.02 8.02 0.03
CA LEU A 167 1.22 8.78 -0.19
C LEU A 167 0.96 10.18 -0.76
N HIS A 168 -0.27 10.69 -0.72
CA HIS A 168 -0.65 11.98 -1.30
C HIS A 168 0.27 13.15 -0.89
N SER A 169 0.68 13.19 0.38
CA SER A 169 1.59 14.22 0.92
C SER A 169 3.08 13.86 0.80
N ILE A 170 3.43 12.74 0.17
CA ILE A 170 4.80 12.23 0.10
C ILE A 170 5.31 12.33 -1.35
N PRO A 171 6.28 13.21 -1.64
CA PRO A 171 6.81 13.33 -3.00
C PRO A 171 7.49 12.04 -3.47
N MET A 172 7.22 11.62 -4.71
CA MET A 172 7.80 10.37 -5.26
C MET A 172 9.32 10.37 -5.27
N ILE A 173 9.96 11.53 -5.50
CA ILE A 173 11.43 11.66 -5.47
C ILE A 173 12.04 11.38 -4.08
N ILE A 174 11.25 11.53 -3.02
CA ILE A 174 11.66 11.16 -1.66
C ILE A 174 11.60 9.63 -1.52
N LEU A 175 10.57 8.99 -2.08
CA LEU A 175 10.44 7.53 -2.06
C LEU A 175 11.56 6.84 -2.85
N ASP A 176 11.98 7.39 -3.99
CA ASP A 176 13.11 6.86 -4.76
C ASP A 176 14.42 6.83 -3.96
N LYS A 177 14.58 7.76 -3.01
CA LYS A 177 15.75 7.83 -2.13
C LYS A 177 15.56 7.06 -0.82
N THR A 178 14.35 6.59 -0.54
CA THR A 178 14.02 5.94 0.71
C THR A 178 14.52 4.51 0.69
N LYS A 179 15.33 4.14 1.67
CA LYS A 179 15.69 2.73 1.92
C LYS A 179 14.89 2.13 3.07
N LYS A 180 14.57 2.95 4.07
CA LYS A 180 13.95 2.53 5.33
C LYS A 180 12.79 3.43 5.71
N ILE A 181 11.70 2.82 6.17
CA ILE A 181 10.50 3.50 6.65
C ILE A 181 10.26 3.08 8.10
N VAL A 182 10.18 4.05 9.00
CA VAL A 182 9.77 3.82 10.39
C VAL A 182 8.32 4.25 10.54
N ILE A 183 7.48 3.37 11.09
CA ILE A 183 6.05 3.58 11.32
C ILE A 183 5.77 3.41 12.81
N ASN A 184 5.24 4.45 13.46
CA ASN A 184 4.89 4.45 14.89
C ASN A 184 3.47 4.94 15.14
#